data_AF-A0A661N524-F1
#
_entry.id   AF-A0A661N524-F1
#
_cell.length_a   1.000
_cell.length_b   1.000
_cell.length_c   1.000
_cell.angle_alpha   90.00
_cell.angle_beta   90.00
_cell.angle_gamma   90.00
#
_symmetry.space_group_name_H-M   'P 1'
#
loop_
_entity.id
_entity.type
_entity.pdbx_description
1 polymer ?
#
loop_
_entity_poly.entity_id
_entity_poly.type
_entity_poly.pdbx_seq_one_letter_code
_entity_poly.pdbx_strand_id
1 'polypeptide(L)'
;MMEKKISPVAWIAAGCGLLAVLGTCCGAGTAVYFTSNVPVSEPFSSGGPIPSAGGGGPIPDMGGGAPVPLQPPQARPANPRPQKASYTVNATVLITTGPPGVSVGDACSVTLEVRPAPANPDGYWCKVTATCADVVVYGGQENNGFVPCGVTDSPLQASAEDGETTAIDTDGAFRLDTAQGHLHIRDDARGALGAFDIEARVTQIQ
;
A
#
# COMPACT_ATOMS: atom_id res chain seq x y z
N MET A 1 -35.02 27.36 -62.88
CA MET A 1 -34.73 26.98 -61.48
C MET A 1 -33.27 26.57 -61.42
N MET A 2 -32.42 27.35 -60.75
CA MET A 2 -30.99 27.05 -60.62
C MET A 2 -30.75 26.32 -59.30
N GLU A 3 -30.31 25.07 -59.39
CA GLU A 3 -29.98 24.22 -58.26
C GLU A 3 -28.63 24.67 -57.67
N LYS A 4 -28.66 25.22 -56.47
CA LYS A 4 -27.47 25.74 -55.79
C LYS A 4 -26.74 24.55 -55.15
N LYS A 5 -25.71 24.04 -55.83
CA LYS A 5 -24.84 22.97 -55.28
C LYS A 5 -24.05 23.52 -54.09
N ILE A 6 -24.41 23.08 -52.89
CA ILE A 6 -23.69 23.43 -51.67
C ILE A 6 -22.37 22.65 -51.65
N SER A 7 -21.26 23.37 -51.50
CA SER A 7 -19.91 22.80 -51.50
C SER A 7 -19.71 21.90 -50.28
N PRO A 8 -19.11 20.69 -50.44
CA PRO A 8 -18.85 19.76 -49.35
C PRO A 8 -17.93 20.33 -48.25
N VAL A 9 -17.17 21.38 -48.56
CA VAL A 9 -16.32 22.10 -47.60
C VAL A 9 -17.15 22.77 -46.48
N ALA A 10 -18.37 23.19 -46.78
CA ALA A 10 -19.26 23.81 -45.79
C ALA A 10 -19.69 22.83 -44.69
N TRP A 11 -19.81 21.54 -45.00
CA TRP A 11 -20.19 20.50 -44.04
C TRP A 11 -19.05 20.18 -43.06
N ILE A 12 -17.81 20.18 -43.53
CA ILE A 12 -16.63 19.91 -42.69
C ILE A 12 -16.41 21.06 -41.68
N ALA A 13 -16.55 22.31 -42.13
CA ALA A 13 -16.41 23.47 -41.26
C ALA A 13 -17.50 23.52 -40.17
N ALA A 14 -18.75 23.15 -40.51
CA ALA A 14 -19.83 23.07 -39.54
C ALA A 14 -19.62 21.96 -38.49
N GLY A 15 -19.08 20.81 -38.90
CA GLY A 15 -18.79 19.70 -37.99
C GLY A 15 -17.67 20.00 -36.99
N CYS A 16 -16.56 20.60 -37.44
CA CYS A 16 -15.45 20.96 -36.56
C CYS A 16 -15.81 22.08 -35.57
N GLY A 17 -16.61 23.07 -35.99
CA GLY A 17 -17.09 24.13 -35.10
C GLY A 17 -17.96 23.59 -33.95
N LEU A 18 -18.83 22.62 -34.24
CA LEU A 18 -19.71 22.03 -33.22
C LEU A 18 -18.93 21.19 -32.18
N LEU A 19 -17.90 20.47 -32.62
CA LEU A 19 -17.01 19.70 -31.73
C LEU A 19 -16.19 20.60 -30.80
N ALA A 20 -15.73 21.76 -31.28
CA ALA A 20 -14.98 22.71 -30.47
C ALA A 20 -15.84 23.33 -29.34
N VAL A 21 -17.11 23.63 -29.62
CA VAL A 21 -18.06 24.20 -28.63
C VAL A 21 -18.50 23.16 -27.60
N LEU A 22 -18.72 21.91 -28.01
CA LEU A 22 -19.04 20.82 -27.08
C LEU A 22 -17.84 20.43 -26.20
N GLY A 23 -16.63 20.43 -26.75
CA GLY A 23 -15.41 20.13 -25.99
C GLY A 23 -15.08 21.15 -24.89
N THR A 24 -15.40 22.43 -25.11
CA THR A 24 -15.12 23.50 -24.12
C THR A 24 -16.12 23.51 -22.95
N CYS A 25 -17.35 23.02 -23.11
CA CYS A 25 -18.32 22.96 -22.01
C CYS A 25 -18.01 21.83 -21.00
N CYS A 26 -17.46 20.69 -21.45
CA CYS A 26 -17.08 19.60 -20.54
C CYS A 26 -15.79 19.90 -19.74
N GLY A 27 -14.89 20.75 -20.25
CA GLY A 27 -13.65 21.10 -19.56
C GLY A 27 -13.81 22.08 -18.38
N ALA A 28 -14.86 22.92 -18.39
CA ALA A 28 -15.06 23.91 -17.33
C ALA A 28 -15.78 23.32 -16.08
N GLY A 29 -16.55 22.25 -16.23
CA GLY A 29 -17.28 21.62 -15.11
C GLY A 29 -16.40 20.81 -14.17
N THR A 30 -15.30 20.23 -14.67
CA THR A 30 -14.39 19.42 -13.86
C THR A 30 -13.44 20.25 -12.99
N ALA A 31 -13.10 21.47 -13.41
CA ALA A 31 -12.18 22.33 -12.65
C ALA A 31 -12.79 22.86 -11.33
N VAL A 32 -14.11 22.98 -11.22
CA VAL A 32 -14.77 23.51 -10.01
C VAL A 32 -15.02 22.44 -8.96
N TYR A 33 -15.12 21.15 -9.34
CA TYR A 33 -15.44 20.08 -8.40
C TYR A 33 -14.23 19.60 -7.58
N PHE A 34 -13.00 19.85 -8.04
CA PHE A 34 -11.77 19.41 -7.35
C PHE A 34 -11.23 20.41 -6.32
N THR A 35 -11.76 21.63 -6.22
CA THR A 35 -11.25 22.62 -5.25
C THR A 35 -12.01 22.65 -3.91
N SER A 36 -13.10 21.90 -3.76
CA SER A 36 -14.00 22.04 -2.60
C SER A 36 -14.01 20.87 -1.61
N ASN A 37 -13.24 19.79 -1.82
CA ASN A 37 -13.20 18.64 -0.90
C ASN A 37 -11.76 18.22 -0.58
N VAL A 38 -10.92 19.15 -0.13
CA VAL A 38 -9.70 18.78 0.59
C VAL A 38 -10.10 18.59 2.05
N PRO A 39 -10.17 17.35 2.57
CA PRO A 39 -10.22 17.17 4.02
C PRO A 39 -8.95 17.81 4.59
N VAL A 40 -9.12 18.81 5.43
CA VAL A 40 -8.04 19.39 6.22
C VAL A 40 -7.51 18.25 7.08
N SER A 41 -6.35 17.72 6.74
CA SER A 41 -5.61 16.81 7.60
C SER A 41 -5.35 17.56 8.91
N GLU A 42 -6.01 17.14 10.00
CA GLU A 42 -5.70 17.68 11.31
C GLU A 42 -4.21 17.43 11.58
N PRO A 43 -3.44 18.46 11.98
CA PRO A 43 -2.08 18.23 12.41
C PRO A 43 -2.12 17.31 13.62
N PHE A 44 -1.51 16.13 13.51
CA PHE A 44 -1.28 15.26 14.65
C PHE A 44 -0.62 16.08 15.76
N SER A 45 -1.35 16.29 16.85
CA SER A 45 -0.88 16.95 18.05
C SER A 45 0.17 16.06 18.72
N SER A 46 1.44 16.24 18.35
CA SER A 46 2.60 15.71 19.07
C SER A 46 2.83 16.50 20.36
N GLY A 47 1.91 16.36 21.31
CA GLY A 47 1.85 17.20 22.51
C GLY A 47 1.38 16.46 23.75
N GLY A 48 1.85 15.23 23.96
CA GLY A 48 1.77 14.61 25.29
C GLY A 48 2.88 15.20 26.18
N PRO A 49 2.58 15.73 27.38
CA PRO A 49 3.62 16.17 28.30
C PRO A 49 4.48 14.97 28.70
N ILE A 50 5.79 15.09 28.50
CA ILE A 50 6.77 14.15 29.06
C ILE A 50 6.65 14.27 30.59
N PRO A 51 6.27 13.22 31.34
CA PRO A 51 6.29 13.29 32.79
C PRO A 51 7.72 13.54 33.24
N SER A 52 7.95 14.74 33.78
CA SER A 52 9.19 15.12 34.43
C SER A 52 9.32 14.26 35.69
N ALA A 53 10.18 13.25 35.63
CA ALA A 53 10.56 12.43 36.78
C ALA A 53 11.49 13.25 37.69
N GLY A 54 10.91 14.21 38.42
CA GLY A 54 11.51 14.81 39.60
C GLY A 54 11.38 13.85 40.77
N GLY A 55 12.49 13.29 41.22
CA GLY A 55 12.51 12.34 42.34
C GLY A 55 13.90 11.86 42.70
N GLY A 56 14.80 12.80 43.01
CA GLY A 56 16.07 12.48 43.67
C GLY A 56 15.82 12.04 45.10
N GLY A 57 15.51 10.76 45.29
CA GLY A 57 15.55 10.11 46.60
C GLY A 57 16.97 9.61 46.90
N PRO A 58 17.41 9.62 48.17
CA PRO A 58 18.67 8.99 48.56
C PRO A 58 18.61 7.49 48.30
N ILE A 59 19.60 6.97 47.57
CA ILE A 59 19.79 5.55 47.30
C ILE A 59 20.06 4.84 48.64
N PRO A 60 19.23 3.88 49.09
CA PRO A 60 19.58 3.04 50.23
C PRO A 60 20.78 2.17 49.85
N ASP A 61 21.84 2.26 50.65
CA ASP A 61 23.00 1.36 50.60
C ASP A 61 22.54 -0.07 50.95
N MET A 62 22.19 -0.84 49.92
CA MET A 62 21.88 -2.26 50.03
C MET A 62 23.20 -3.03 50.04
N GLY A 63 23.61 -3.40 51.24
CA GLY A 63 24.84 -4.12 51.54
C GLY A 63 25.06 -5.38 50.70
N GLY A 64 26.33 -5.79 50.68
CA GLY A 64 26.91 -6.86 49.87
C GLY A 64 26.11 -8.16 49.84
N GLY A 65 25.27 -8.30 48.83
CA GLY A 65 24.80 -9.60 48.35
C GLY A 65 25.91 -10.27 47.52
N ALA A 66 26.13 -11.57 47.78
CA ALA A 66 27.02 -12.40 46.98
C ALA A 66 26.69 -12.30 45.47
N PRO A 67 27.68 -12.42 44.57
CA PRO A 67 27.44 -12.35 43.13
C PRO A 67 26.41 -13.41 42.72
N VAL A 68 25.26 -12.96 42.23
CA VAL A 68 24.27 -13.83 41.61
C VAL A 68 24.95 -14.48 40.39
N PRO A 69 24.95 -15.82 40.28
CA PRO A 69 25.50 -16.48 39.10
C PRO A 69 24.82 -15.91 37.84
N LEU A 70 25.62 -15.37 36.92
CA LEU A 70 25.14 -14.92 35.63
C LEU A 70 24.46 -16.10 34.93
N GLN A 71 23.13 -16.07 34.89
CA GLN A 71 22.37 -17.07 34.18
C GLN A 71 22.74 -16.94 32.69
N PRO A 72 23.13 -18.04 32.00
CA PRO A 72 23.46 -17.98 30.59
C PRO A 72 22.30 -17.34 29.82
N PRO A 73 22.56 -16.46 28.84
CA PRO A 73 21.50 -15.88 28.02
C PRO A 73 20.67 -17.03 27.45
N GLN A 74 19.38 -17.06 27.79
CA GLN A 74 18.48 -18.06 27.23
C GLN A 74 18.47 -17.86 25.72
N ALA A 75 18.78 -18.93 24.97
CA ALA A 75 18.68 -18.93 23.53
C ALA A 75 17.24 -18.54 23.16
N ARG A 76 17.07 -17.43 22.44
CA ARG A 76 15.75 -17.10 21.89
C ARG A 76 15.32 -18.27 21.02
N PRO A 77 14.04 -18.72 21.11
CA PRO A 77 13.50 -19.67 20.16
C PRO A 77 13.77 -19.12 18.76
N ALA A 78 14.46 -19.88 17.92
CA ALA A 78 14.66 -19.49 16.52
C ALA A 78 13.27 -19.36 15.88
N ASN A 79 13.00 -18.23 15.22
CA ASN A 79 11.80 -18.13 14.40
C ASN A 79 11.81 -19.28 13.39
N PRO A 80 10.71 -20.05 13.25
CA PRO A 80 10.64 -21.11 12.26
C PRO A 80 11.01 -20.55 10.89
N ARG A 81 11.95 -21.20 10.21
CA ARG A 81 12.31 -20.78 8.85
C ARG A 81 11.15 -21.12 7.91
N PRO A 82 10.75 -20.19 7.01
CA PRO A 82 9.84 -20.48 5.93
C PRO A 82 10.33 -21.69 5.14
N GLN A 83 9.44 -22.65 4.91
CA GLN A 83 9.77 -23.87 4.17
C GLN A 83 9.79 -23.65 2.66
N LYS A 84 9.07 -22.65 2.15
CA LYS A 84 9.03 -22.30 0.73
C LYS A 84 9.71 -20.96 0.48
N ALA A 85 10.29 -20.83 -0.71
CA ALA A 85 10.84 -19.56 -1.19
C ALA A 85 9.74 -18.62 -1.71
N SER A 86 8.56 -19.14 -2.01
CA SER A 86 7.44 -18.36 -2.55
C SER A 86 6.09 -18.87 -2.07
N TYR A 87 5.17 -17.94 -1.86
CA TYR A 87 3.79 -18.17 -1.46
C TYR A 87 2.86 -17.33 -2.33
N THR A 88 1.63 -17.79 -2.52
CA THR A 88 0.58 -17.03 -3.23
C THR A 88 -0.60 -16.78 -2.31
N VAL A 89 -1.07 -15.54 -2.27
CA VAL A 89 -2.26 -15.15 -1.51
C VAL A 89 -3.35 -14.68 -2.47
N ASN A 90 -4.52 -15.30 -2.38
CA ASN A 90 -5.69 -14.88 -3.13
C ASN A 90 -6.59 -14.02 -2.23
N ALA A 91 -7.16 -12.98 -2.80
CA ALA A 91 -8.09 -12.08 -2.12
C ALA A 91 -9.21 -11.62 -3.05
N THR A 92 -10.27 -11.05 -2.47
CA THR A 92 -11.40 -10.45 -3.20
C THR A 92 -11.58 -9.01 -2.76
N VAL A 93 -11.61 -8.09 -3.72
CA VAL A 93 -11.76 -6.64 -3.46
C VAL A 93 -13.09 -6.35 -2.77
N LEU A 94 -13.02 -5.63 -1.66
CA LEU A 94 -14.18 -5.14 -0.90
C LEU A 94 -14.45 -3.66 -1.16
N ILE A 95 -13.38 -2.87 -1.20
CA ILE A 95 -13.41 -1.42 -1.36
C ILE A 95 -12.32 -1.05 -2.35
N THR A 96 -12.65 -0.12 -3.25
CA THR A 96 -11.71 0.41 -4.22
C THR A 96 -12.05 1.87 -4.50
N THR A 97 -11.02 2.72 -4.53
CA THR A 97 -11.11 4.12 -4.95
C THR A 97 -9.92 4.47 -5.85
N GLY A 98 -10.10 5.46 -6.72
CA GLY A 98 -9.06 5.88 -7.68
C GLY A 98 -9.11 5.12 -9.00
N PRO A 99 -8.10 5.29 -9.88
CA PRO A 99 -8.17 4.87 -11.29
C PRO A 99 -7.42 3.57 -11.68
N PRO A 100 -7.18 2.55 -10.83
CA PRO A 100 -6.44 1.36 -11.30
C PRO A 100 -7.29 0.41 -12.18
N GLY A 101 -8.55 0.75 -12.49
CA GLY A 101 -9.45 -0.11 -13.26
C GLY A 101 -9.98 -1.33 -12.50
N VAL A 102 -9.85 -1.32 -11.17
CA VAL A 102 -10.28 -2.40 -10.26
C VAL A 102 -11.64 -2.08 -9.66
N SER A 103 -12.54 -3.08 -9.64
CA SER A 103 -13.90 -3.01 -9.12
C SER A 103 -14.08 -3.90 -7.88
N VAL A 104 -15.10 -3.60 -7.07
CA VAL A 104 -15.51 -4.47 -5.95
C VAL A 104 -15.93 -5.84 -6.48
N GLY A 105 -15.44 -6.90 -5.83
CA GLY A 105 -15.67 -8.28 -6.25
C GLY A 105 -14.59 -8.86 -7.16
N ASP A 106 -13.67 -8.03 -7.67
CA ASP A 106 -12.55 -8.51 -8.47
C ASP A 106 -11.60 -9.36 -7.63
N ALA A 107 -10.95 -10.32 -8.30
CA ALA A 107 -9.93 -11.15 -7.69
C ALA A 107 -8.59 -10.41 -7.66
N CYS A 108 -7.89 -10.55 -6.54
CA CYS A 108 -6.49 -10.16 -6.39
C CYS A 108 -5.63 -11.40 -6.11
N SER A 109 -4.44 -11.43 -6.70
CA SER A 109 -3.40 -12.42 -6.45
C SER A 109 -2.13 -11.72 -6.00
N VAL A 110 -1.55 -12.16 -4.89
CA VAL A 110 -0.33 -11.62 -4.31
C VAL A 110 0.78 -12.67 -4.33
N THR A 111 1.77 -12.36 -5.15
CA THR A 111 3.17 -12.80 -5.17
C THR A 111 3.94 -12.59 -3.87
N LEU A 112 4.30 -13.57 -3.04
CA LEU A 112 5.27 -13.36 -1.95
C LEU A 112 6.54 -14.18 -2.21
N GLU A 113 7.65 -13.54 -2.59
CA GLU A 113 8.95 -14.19 -2.69
C GLU A 113 9.81 -13.88 -1.47
N VAL A 114 10.05 -14.89 -0.63
CA VAL A 114 10.75 -14.73 0.65
C VAL A 114 12.25 -14.73 0.46
N ARG A 115 12.91 -13.69 0.98
CA ARG A 115 14.37 -13.51 0.97
C ARG A 115 14.88 -13.31 2.40
N PRO A 116 16.04 -13.88 2.77
CA PRO A 116 16.65 -13.61 4.07
C PRO A 116 16.96 -12.12 4.23
N ALA A 117 16.73 -11.54 5.41
CA ALA A 117 17.19 -10.19 5.72
C ALA A 117 18.63 -10.22 6.26
N PRO A 118 19.64 -9.75 5.51
CA PRO A 118 21.03 -9.83 5.97
C PRO A 118 21.26 -9.03 7.26
N ALA A 119 20.49 -7.95 7.45
CA ALA A 119 20.57 -7.08 8.62
C ALA A 119 19.79 -7.61 9.84
N ASN A 120 18.89 -8.58 9.67
CA ASN A 120 18.11 -9.17 10.76
C ASN A 120 18.10 -10.70 10.60
N PRO A 121 18.90 -11.45 11.38
CA PRO A 121 19.06 -12.90 11.21
C PRO A 121 17.75 -13.69 11.40
N ASP A 122 16.76 -13.10 12.08
CA ASP A 122 15.43 -13.68 12.30
C ASP A 122 14.32 -13.03 11.44
N GLY A 123 14.69 -12.06 10.58
CA GLY A 123 13.78 -11.32 9.72
C GLY A 123 13.87 -11.74 8.25
N TYR A 124 12.78 -11.51 7.52
CA TYR A 124 12.69 -11.76 6.09
C TYR A 124 12.25 -10.50 5.36
N TRP A 125 12.71 -10.35 4.13
CA TRP A 125 12.14 -9.43 3.16
C TRP A 125 11.34 -10.23 2.16
N CYS A 126 10.17 -9.75 1.79
CA CYS A 126 9.41 -10.31 0.70
C CYS A 126 9.49 -9.38 -0.50
N LYS A 127 9.86 -9.93 -1.65
CA LYS A 127 9.53 -9.28 -2.91
C LYS A 127 8.07 -9.60 -3.21
N VAL A 128 7.26 -8.56 -3.20
CA VAL A 128 5.81 -8.64 -3.36
C VAL A 128 5.43 -8.19 -4.76
N THR A 129 4.49 -8.89 -5.37
CA THR A 129 3.82 -8.44 -6.60
C THR A 129 2.33 -8.69 -6.44
N ALA A 130 1.51 -7.64 -6.48
CA ALA A 130 0.06 -7.76 -6.36
C ALA A 130 -0.61 -7.41 -7.69
N THR A 131 -1.49 -8.30 -8.14
CA THR A 131 -2.28 -8.13 -9.37
C THR A 131 -3.77 -8.22 -9.02
N CYS A 132 -4.56 -7.22 -9.38
CA CYS A 132 -6.02 -7.21 -9.21
C CYS A 132 -6.67 -6.94 -10.56
N ALA A 133 -7.65 -7.74 -10.97
CA ALA A 133 -8.32 -7.62 -12.28
C ALA A 133 -7.32 -7.54 -13.46
N ASP A 134 -6.28 -8.38 -13.44
CA ASP A 134 -5.16 -8.40 -14.40
C ASP A 134 -4.29 -7.13 -14.45
N VAL A 135 -4.50 -6.18 -13.54
CA VAL A 135 -3.67 -4.97 -13.38
C VAL A 135 -2.68 -5.18 -12.24
N VAL A 136 -1.39 -4.99 -12.51
CA VAL A 136 -0.36 -5.01 -11.47
C VAL A 136 -0.43 -3.71 -10.68
N VAL A 137 -0.95 -3.80 -9.45
CA VAL A 137 -1.19 -2.64 -8.57
C VAL A 137 -0.06 -2.39 -7.58
N TYR A 138 0.82 -3.37 -7.37
CA TYR A 138 1.99 -3.23 -6.50
C TYR A 138 3.15 -4.09 -6.95
N GLY A 139 4.38 -3.57 -6.82
CA GLY A 139 5.59 -4.37 -6.99
C GLY A 139 5.85 -4.90 -8.40
N GLY A 140 5.36 -4.24 -9.44
CA GLY A 140 5.49 -4.70 -10.83
C GLY A 140 6.90 -4.65 -11.44
N GLN A 141 7.87 -4.03 -10.77
CA GLN A 141 9.25 -3.92 -11.24
C GLN A 141 10.19 -4.74 -10.35
N GLU A 142 11.34 -5.16 -10.88
CA GLU A 142 12.34 -5.94 -10.13
C GLU A 142 12.97 -5.17 -8.95
N ASN A 143 12.92 -3.84 -8.98
CA ASN A 143 13.57 -2.96 -8.02
C ASN A 143 12.62 -2.32 -7.00
N ASN A 144 11.34 -2.69 -6.97
CA ASN A 144 10.35 -2.16 -6.04
C ASN A 144 9.58 -3.26 -5.32
N GLY A 145 8.67 -2.93 -4.39
CA GLY A 145 7.83 -3.92 -3.71
C GLY A 145 8.60 -4.85 -2.77
N PHE A 146 9.68 -4.35 -2.16
CA PHE A 146 10.44 -5.10 -1.16
C PHE A 146 10.02 -4.64 0.22
N VAL A 147 9.34 -5.52 0.95
CA VAL A 147 8.75 -5.16 2.25
C VAL A 147 9.23 -6.12 3.34
N PRO A 148 9.37 -5.66 4.60
CA PRO A 148 9.54 -6.56 5.73
C PRO A 148 8.35 -7.53 5.79
N CYS A 149 8.63 -8.82 5.97
CA CYS A 149 7.58 -9.83 6.04
C CYS A 149 7.88 -10.93 7.05
N GLY A 150 6.80 -11.57 7.52
CA GLY A 150 6.84 -12.77 8.34
C GLY A 150 5.96 -13.83 7.73
N VAL A 151 6.49 -15.05 7.59
CA VAL A 151 5.74 -16.22 7.12
C VAL A 151 5.92 -17.35 8.11
N THR A 152 4.82 -17.96 8.52
CA THR A 152 4.80 -19.19 9.33
C THR A 152 4.12 -20.28 8.52
N ASP A 153 4.62 -21.51 8.58
CA ASP A 153 4.00 -22.65 7.86
C ASP A 153 3.04 -23.48 8.73
N SER A 154 2.96 -23.21 10.03
CA SER A 154 2.13 -23.98 10.98
C SER A 154 1.66 -23.13 12.17
N PRO A 155 0.49 -22.46 12.06
CA PRO A 155 -0.40 -22.41 10.89
C PRO A 155 0.20 -21.62 9.71
N LEU A 156 -0.24 -21.93 8.48
CA LEU A 156 0.19 -21.18 7.29
C LEU A 156 -0.37 -19.75 7.35
N GLN A 157 0.52 -18.79 7.58
CA GLN A 157 0.18 -17.37 7.69
C GLN A 157 1.30 -16.52 7.12
N ALA A 158 0.96 -15.38 6.53
CA ALA A 158 1.87 -14.38 6.07
C ALA A 158 1.43 -12.99 6.55
N SER A 159 2.42 -12.16 6.87
CA SER A 159 2.28 -10.75 7.16
C SER A 159 3.36 -9.98 6.41
N ALA A 160 3.00 -8.81 5.88
CA ALA A 160 3.92 -7.94 5.17
C ALA A 160 3.38 -6.51 5.27
N GLU A 161 4.24 -5.54 5.55
CA GLU A 161 3.82 -4.16 5.75
C GLU A 161 4.87 -3.18 5.24
N ASP A 162 4.38 -2.23 4.46
CA ASP A 162 5.07 -1.07 3.93
C ASP A 162 4.08 0.10 3.96
N GLY A 163 4.41 1.11 4.76
CA GLY A 163 3.50 2.22 5.05
C GLY A 163 3.69 3.42 4.14
N GLU A 164 4.81 3.48 3.44
CA GLU A 164 5.19 4.63 2.62
C GLU A 164 4.60 4.50 1.21
N THR A 165 4.44 5.62 0.53
CA THR A 165 3.87 5.67 -0.82
C THR A 165 4.90 6.21 -1.79
N THR A 166 4.56 6.24 -3.09
CA THR A 166 5.52 6.54 -4.16
C THR A 166 6.22 7.89 -3.95
N ALA A 167 5.56 8.85 -3.31
CA ALA A 167 6.17 10.13 -2.97
C ALA A 167 7.36 10.07 -2.02
N ILE A 168 7.48 9.02 -1.20
CA ILE A 168 8.47 8.87 -0.13
C ILE A 168 9.60 7.90 -0.53
N ASP A 169 9.27 6.68 -0.98
CA ASP A 169 10.25 5.62 -1.24
C ASP A 169 10.10 4.90 -2.58
N THR A 170 9.27 5.45 -3.48
CA THR A 170 9.11 5.08 -4.91
C THR A 170 8.26 3.84 -5.22
N ASP A 171 7.58 3.29 -4.22
CA ASP A 171 6.52 2.29 -4.37
C ASP A 171 5.27 2.63 -3.56
N GLY A 172 4.16 1.95 -3.85
CA GLY A 172 2.91 2.15 -3.11
C GLY A 172 2.98 1.61 -1.69
N ALA A 173 2.04 2.00 -0.84
CA ALA A 173 1.91 1.37 0.47
C ALA A 173 1.21 0.01 0.32
N PHE A 174 1.69 -0.98 1.07
CA PHE A 174 1.21 -2.35 1.03
C PHE A 174 1.06 -2.91 2.43
N ARG A 175 -0.08 -3.53 2.72
CA ARG A 175 -0.29 -4.27 3.96
C ARG A 175 -1.03 -5.56 3.72
N LEU A 176 -0.45 -6.65 4.20
CA LEU A 176 -1.04 -7.99 4.17
C LEU A 176 -1.02 -8.58 5.58
N ASP A 177 -2.17 -9.12 5.99
CA ASP A 177 -2.31 -9.95 7.19
C ASP A 177 -3.27 -11.09 6.87
N THR A 178 -2.73 -12.28 6.59
CA THR A 178 -3.57 -13.44 6.28
C THR A 178 -4.24 -14.04 7.51
N ALA A 179 -3.77 -13.72 8.73
CA ALA A 179 -4.41 -14.19 9.96
C ALA A 179 -5.70 -13.39 10.24
N GLN A 180 -5.69 -12.09 9.92
CA GLN A 180 -6.86 -11.21 9.97
C GLN A 180 -7.70 -11.25 8.69
N GLY A 181 -7.19 -11.86 7.63
CA GLY A 181 -7.89 -11.98 6.35
C GLY A 181 -7.91 -10.68 5.55
N HIS A 182 -6.89 -9.82 5.70
CA HIS A 182 -6.88 -8.45 5.20
C HIS A 182 -5.73 -8.20 4.23
N LEU A 183 -6.05 -7.52 3.12
CA LEU A 183 -5.10 -6.97 2.16
C LEU A 183 -5.47 -5.52 1.90
N HIS A 184 -4.51 -4.61 2.01
CA HIS A 184 -4.68 -3.19 1.72
C HIS A 184 -3.52 -2.71 0.86
N ILE A 185 -3.84 -2.05 -0.25
CA ILE A 185 -2.87 -1.51 -1.19
C ILE A 185 -3.32 -0.10 -1.52
N ARG A 186 -2.45 0.89 -1.35
CA ARG A 186 -2.75 2.27 -1.70
C ARG A 186 -1.54 2.95 -2.29
N ASP A 187 -1.76 3.99 -3.08
CA ASP A 187 -0.68 4.82 -3.59
C ASP A 187 -1.15 6.27 -3.70
N ASP A 188 -0.21 7.20 -3.87
CA ASP A 188 -0.48 8.61 -4.02
C ASP A 188 -0.45 9.06 -5.50
N ALA A 189 -0.71 10.35 -5.74
CA ALA A 189 -0.81 10.90 -7.09
C ALA A 189 0.49 10.85 -7.91
N ARG A 190 1.65 10.56 -7.29
CA ARG A 190 2.93 10.35 -7.96
C ARG A 190 3.12 8.91 -8.43
N GLY A 191 2.31 7.98 -7.94
CA GLY A 191 2.25 6.59 -8.38
C GLY A 191 1.98 6.46 -9.87
N ALA A 192 2.48 5.38 -10.49
CA ALA A 192 2.29 5.12 -11.91
C ALA A 192 0.80 4.95 -12.29
N LEU A 193 -0.02 4.51 -11.35
CA LEU A 193 -1.47 4.36 -11.49
C LEU A 193 -2.25 5.54 -10.89
N GLY A 194 -1.58 6.60 -10.45
CA GLY A 194 -2.17 7.71 -9.70
C GLY A 194 -2.60 7.30 -8.29
N ALA A 195 -3.32 8.20 -7.61
CA ALA A 195 -3.79 7.94 -6.25
C ALA A 195 -4.92 6.90 -6.25
N PHE A 196 -4.76 5.84 -5.48
CA PHE A 196 -5.77 4.78 -5.32
C PHE A 196 -5.72 4.17 -3.92
N ASP A 197 -6.80 3.49 -3.55
CA ASP A 197 -6.91 2.71 -2.31
C ASP A 197 -7.75 1.47 -2.58
N ILE A 198 -7.19 0.28 -2.33
CA ILE A 198 -7.81 -1.03 -2.54
C ILE A 198 -7.75 -1.80 -1.22
N GLU A 199 -8.91 -2.11 -0.65
CA GLU A 199 -9.05 -3.06 0.45
C GLU A 199 -9.68 -4.36 -0.07
N ALA A 200 -9.10 -5.49 0.30
CA ALA A 200 -9.52 -6.81 -0.12
C ALA A 200 -9.53 -7.81 1.04
N ARG A 201 -10.45 -8.77 0.98
CA ARG A 201 -10.52 -9.89 1.92
C ARG A 201 -9.67 -11.04 1.38
N VAL A 202 -8.68 -11.46 2.15
CA VAL A 202 -7.90 -12.67 1.85
C VAL A 202 -8.81 -13.90 1.95
N THR A 203 -8.78 -14.73 0.92
CA THR A 203 -9.57 -15.97 0.83
C THR A 203 -8.72 -17.21 0.97
N GLN A 204 -7.44 -17.15 0.57
CA GLN A 204 -6.54 -18.31 0.60
C GLN A 204 -5.07 -17.89 0.61
N ILE A 205 -4.23 -18.68 1.28
CA ILE A 205 -2.76 -18.68 1.16
C ILE A 205 -2.28 -20.09 0.82
N GLN A 206 -1.27 -20.21 -0.05
CA GLN A 206 -0.71 -21.48 -0.49
C GLN A 206 0.79 -21.41 -0.82
#